data_AF-A0A2D8QXY5-F1
#
_entry.id   AF-A0A2D8QXY5-F1
#
_cell.length_a   1.000
_cell.length_b   1.000
_cell.length_c   1.000
_cell.angle_alpha   90.00
_cell.angle_beta   90.00
_cell.angle_gamma   90.00
#
_symmetry.space_group_name_H-M   'P 1'
#
loop_
_entity.id
_entity.type
_entity.pdbx_description
1 polymer ?
#
loop_
_entity_poly.entity_id
_entity_poly.type
_entity_poly.pdbx_seq_one_letter_code
_entity_poly.pdbx_strand_id
1 'polypeptide(L)'
;MSGTVVSINVSPDGGVPKHPVDRAMVEEVGIAGDYNWFRSNKKAGDLDRAVSIFAVENILALQSEGHPIEIGSTGENLTVEGIPWTTLKAGMRLQAGDALLELSEPCAPCSKIGKSFVGKRFARIDHDEEEGWSRWVARVVEPGLVETGDWIRIVDA
;
A
#
# COMPACT_ATOMS: atom_id res chain seq x y z
N MET A 1 -11.95 14.98 -3.96
CA MET A 1 -10.87 14.85 -4.96
C MET A 1 -10.70 13.37 -5.25
N SER A 2 -10.58 13.00 -6.52
CA SER A 2 -10.36 11.61 -6.96
C SER A 2 -8.92 11.48 -7.45
N GLY A 3 -8.27 10.43 -6.99
CA GLY A 3 -7.01 9.93 -7.49
C GLY A 3 -7.19 8.73 -8.42
N THR A 4 -6.08 8.08 -8.76
CA THR A 4 -6.03 6.92 -9.66
C THR A 4 -5.19 5.79 -9.05
N VAL A 5 -5.60 4.54 -9.28
CA VAL A 5 -4.79 3.35 -9.02
C VAL A 5 -3.77 3.22 -10.14
N VAL A 6 -2.50 3.48 -9.81
CA VAL A 6 -1.37 3.46 -10.76
C VAL A 6 -0.84 2.05 -10.97
N SER A 7 -0.84 1.22 -9.92
CA SER A 7 -0.37 -0.16 -10.00
C SER A 7 -1.02 -1.03 -8.94
N ILE A 8 -1.25 -2.29 -9.30
CA ILE A 8 -1.65 -3.36 -8.39
C ILE A 8 -0.50 -4.34 -8.33
N ASN A 9 0.09 -4.53 -7.15
CA ASN A 9 1.30 -5.32 -6.98
C ASN A 9 1.04 -6.55 -6.09
N VAL A 10 1.44 -7.72 -6.57
CA VAL A 10 1.27 -8.99 -5.87
C VAL A 10 2.59 -9.78 -5.82
N SER A 11 2.75 -10.63 -4.82
CA SER A 11 3.83 -11.61 -4.72
C SER A 11 3.26 -12.94 -4.24
N PRO A 12 3.06 -13.93 -5.14
CA PRO A 12 2.43 -15.21 -4.79
C PRO A 12 3.19 -15.98 -3.70
N ASP A 13 4.52 -15.94 -3.73
CA ASP A 13 5.39 -16.56 -2.72
C ASP A 13 5.64 -15.65 -1.50
N GLY A 14 5.07 -14.44 -1.55
CA GLY A 14 5.25 -13.38 -0.57
C GLY A 14 6.62 -12.72 -0.56
N GLY A 15 6.78 -11.74 0.33
CA GLY A 15 7.99 -10.92 0.40
C GLY A 15 7.92 -9.67 -0.48
N VAL A 16 9.11 -9.13 -0.75
CA VAL A 16 9.33 -7.90 -1.53
C VAL A 16 10.48 -8.15 -2.53
N PRO A 17 10.43 -7.58 -3.74
CA PRO A 17 9.37 -6.70 -4.27
C PRO A 17 8.07 -7.46 -4.56
N LYS A 18 6.96 -6.74 -4.60
CA LYS A 18 5.73 -7.19 -5.27
C LYS A 18 5.76 -6.75 -6.73
N HIS A 19 5.08 -7.48 -7.61
CA HIS A 19 5.12 -7.28 -9.06
C HIS A 19 3.76 -6.87 -9.62
N PRO A 20 3.74 -5.97 -10.63
CA PRO A 20 2.51 -5.42 -11.16
C PRO A 20 1.66 -6.48 -11.88
N VAL A 21 0.34 -6.34 -11.74
CA VAL A 21 -0.68 -7.06 -12.51
C VAL A 21 -1.72 -6.06 -13.01
N ASP A 22 -2.33 -6.34 -14.17
CA ASP A 22 -3.29 -5.41 -14.78
C ASP A 22 -4.53 -5.19 -13.91
N ARG A 23 -4.97 -6.25 -13.22
CA ARG A 23 -6.13 -6.27 -12.34
C ARG A 23 -6.02 -7.36 -11.28
N ALA A 24 -6.70 -7.17 -10.16
CA ALA A 24 -6.85 -8.21 -9.14
C ALA A 24 -8.16 -8.08 -8.36
N MET A 25 -8.66 -9.22 -7.87
CA MET A 25 -9.74 -9.22 -6.89
C MET A 25 -9.18 -8.82 -5.53
N VAL A 26 -9.77 -7.81 -4.90
CA VAL A 26 -9.53 -7.46 -3.50
C VAL A 26 -10.54 -8.23 -2.66
N GLU A 27 -10.06 -9.19 -1.87
CA GLU A 27 -10.85 -10.05 -1.01
C GLU A 27 -10.70 -9.63 0.46
N GLU A 28 -11.59 -10.11 1.34
CA GLU A 28 -11.54 -9.82 2.79
C GLU A 28 -10.14 -10.04 3.39
N VAL A 29 -9.46 -11.10 2.94
CA VAL A 29 -8.14 -11.50 3.43
C VAL A 29 -6.97 -10.84 2.70
N GLY A 30 -7.20 -10.00 1.68
CA GLY A 30 -6.17 -9.32 0.90
C GLY A 30 -6.36 -9.43 -0.62
N ILE A 31 -5.32 -9.12 -1.40
CA ILE A 31 -5.40 -9.15 -2.86
C ILE A 31 -5.15 -10.56 -3.40
N ALA A 32 -6.01 -11.04 -4.30
CA ALA A 32 -5.85 -12.32 -4.98
C ALA A 32 -4.50 -12.39 -5.72
N GLY A 33 -3.77 -13.48 -5.50
CA GLY A 33 -2.42 -13.67 -6.04
C GLY A 33 -1.30 -13.07 -5.17
N ASP A 34 -1.62 -12.41 -4.05
CA ASP A 34 -0.63 -11.95 -3.07
C ASP A 34 -0.59 -12.84 -1.82
N TYR A 35 0.62 -13.09 -1.32
CA TYR A 35 0.83 -13.73 -0.03
C TYR A 35 1.59 -12.83 0.95
N ASN A 36 0.98 -12.53 2.10
CA ASN A 36 1.64 -11.80 3.17
C ASN A 36 2.03 -12.74 4.32
N TRP A 37 3.27 -13.27 4.25
CA TRP A 37 3.78 -14.18 5.27
C TRP A 37 3.72 -13.60 6.69
N PHE A 38 4.01 -12.31 6.87
CA PHE A 38 4.01 -11.68 8.20
C PHE A 38 2.61 -11.66 8.79
N ARG A 39 1.61 -11.24 8.00
CA ARG A 39 0.21 -11.28 8.43
C ARG A 39 -0.22 -12.70 8.81
N SER A 40 0.02 -13.66 7.92
CA SER A 40 -0.41 -15.05 8.11
C SER A 40 0.28 -15.73 9.31
N ASN A 41 1.58 -15.52 9.52
CA ASN A 41 2.36 -16.31 10.48
C ASN A 41 2.70 -15.56 11.77
N LYS A 42 2.62 -14.22 11.80
CA LYS A 42 2.97 -13.40 12.96
C LYS A 42 1.83 -12.54 13.48
N LYS A 43 0.76 -12.38 12.70
CA LYS A 43 -0.43 -11.61 13.09
C LYS A 43 -1.71 -12.44 13.05
N ALA A 44 -1.60 -13.78 13.02
CA ALA A 44 -2.76 -14.68 13.03
C ALA A 44 -3.82 -14.37 11.96
N GLY A 45 -3.39 -13.90 10.78
CA GLY A 45 -4.31 -13.57 9.69
C GLY A 45 -5.05 -12.23 9.85
N ASP A 46 -4.54 -11.31 10.67
CA ASP A 46 -5.12 -9.98 10.94
C ASP A 46 -5.69 -9.27 9.69
N LEU A 47 -7.02 -9.16 9.65
CA LEU A 47 -7.78 -8.55 8.55
C LEU A 47 -7.58 -7.03 8.48
N ASP A 48 -7.15 -6.39 9.57
CA ASP A 48 -6.84 -4.95 9.57
C ASP A 48 -5.58 -4.63 8.75
N ARG A 49 -4.85 -5.67 8.32
CA ARG A 49 -3.66 -5.57 7.47
C ARG A 49 -3.85 -6.31 6.15
N ALA A 50 -5.06 -6.30 5.60
CA ALA A 50 -5.43 -6.99 4.36
C ALA A 50 -4.68 -6.43 3.13
N VAL A 51 -4.63 -5.10 3.00
CA VAL A 51 -4.07 -4.39 1.84
C VAL A 51 -3.08 -3.33 2.30
N SER A 52 -1.91 -3.23 1.64
CA SER A 52 -0.99 -2.10 1.82
C SER A 52 -1.06 -1.12 0.65
N ILE A 53 -1.04 0.19 0.93
CA ILE A 53 -1.24 1.26 -0.06
C ILE A 53 -0.06 2.25 0.02
N PHE A 54 0.43 2.74 -1.12
CA PHE A 54 1.42 3.81 -1.18
C PHE A 54 1.14 4.87 -2.25
N ALA A 55 1.56 6.12 -2.00
CA ALA A 55 1.48 7.22 -2.96
C ALA A 55 2.65 7.20 -3.95
N VAL A 56 2.35 7.37 -5.23
CA VAL A 56 3.36 7.55 -6.28
C VAL A 56 4.15 8.83 -6.04
N GLU A 57 3.51 9.88 -5.51
CA GLU A 57 4.15 11.15 -5.19
C GLU A 57 5.28 10.96 -4.17
N ASN A 58 5.06 10.11 -3.16
CA ASN A 58 6.08 9.78 -2.17
C ASN A 58 7.21 8.95 -2.79
N ILE A 59 6.90 8.00 -3.67
CA ILE A 59 7.90 7.21 -4.40
C ILE A 59 8.79 8.15 -5.24
N LEU A 60 8.19 9.05 -6.02
CA LEU A 60 8.92 10.00 -6.88
C LEU A 60 9.77 10.98 -6.07
N ALA A 61 9.28 11.45 -4.92
CA ALA A 61 10.04 12.29 -4.01
C ALA A 61 11.27 11.54 -3.45
N LEU A 62 11.09 10.29 -3.02
CA LEU A 62 12.20 9.46 -2.54
C LEU A 62 13.21 9.12 -3.65
N GLN A 63 12.74 8.90 -4.88
CA GLN A 63 13.63 8.76 -6.05
C GLN A 63 14.43 10.04 -6.30
N SER A 64 13.82 11.21 -6.13
CA SER A 64 14.50 12.51 -6.24
C SER A 64 15.54 12.73 -5.13
N GLU A 65 15.34 12.12 -3.96
CA GLU A 65 16.35 12.02 -2.89
C GLU A 65 17.46 10.98 -3.19
N GLY A 66 17.38 10.27 -4.32
CA GLY A 66 18.36 9.29 -4.79
C GLY A 66 18.09 7.86 -4.35
N HIS A 67 16.96 7.57 -3.70
CA HIS A 67 16.60 6.22 -3.29
C HIS A 67 16.20 5.35 -4.51
N PRO A 68 16.72 4.11 -4.65
CA PRO A 68 16.36 3.20 -5.75
C PRO A 68 15.01 2.52 -5.49
N ILE A 69 14.07 3.26 -4.92
CA ILE A 69 12.71 2.78 -4.64
C ILE A 69 11.94 2.74 -5.96
N GLU A 70 11.24 1.64 -6.18
CA GLU A 70 10.37 1.43 -7.32
C GLU A 70 8.96 1.04 -6.84
N ILE A 71 7.99 1.12 -7.75
CA ILE A 71 6.64 0.57 -7.54
C ILE A 71 6.73 -0.90 -7.14
N GLY A 72 6.00 -1.28 -6.09
CA GLY A 72 5.99 -2.62 -5.49
C GLY A 72 7.24 -2.96 -4.69
N SER A 73 8.31 -2.16 -4.76
CA SER A 73 9.60 -2.51 -4.14
C SER A 73 9.56 -2.52 -2.63
N THR A 74 8.67 -1.74 -2.03
CA THR A 74 8.48 -1.74 -0.59
C THR A 74 7.46 -2.80 -0.16
N GLY A 75 6.64 -3.31 -1.07
CA GLY A 75 5.64 -4.34 -0.80
C GLY A 75 4.23 -3.81 -0.58
N GLU A 76 3.97 -2.57 -1.02
CA GLU A 76 2.62 -2.06 -1.18
C GLU A 76 1.85 -2.88 -2.24
N ASN A 77 0.57 -3.13 -1.98
CA ASN A 77 -0.32 -3.81 -2.90
C ASN A 77 -0.96 -2.84 -3.90
N LEU A 78 -1.34 -1.64 -3.46
CA LEU A 78 -1.87 -0.59 -4.32
C LEU A 78 -0.90 0.59 -4.33
N THR A 79 -0.46 0.99 -5.50
CA THR A 79 0.21 2.27 -5.72
C THR A 79 -0.79 3.23 -6.32
N VAL A 80 -0.95 4.41 -5.73
CA VAL A 80 -2.00 5.36 -6.08
C VAL A 80 -1.45 6.76 -6.27
N GLU A 81 -2.18 7.61 -6.97
CA GLU A 81 -1.84 9.01 -7.18
C GLU A 81 -3.04 9.91 -6.95
N GLY A 82 -2.83 11.21 -6.69
CA GLY A 82 -3.88 12.22 -6.58
C GLY A 82 -4.67 12.20 -5.27
N ILE A 83 -4.26 11.38 -4.29
CA ILE A 83 -4.84 11.37 -2.94
C ILE A 83 -4.05 12.33 -2.05
N PRO A 84 -4.72 13.20 -1.25
CA PRO A 84 -4.05 14.09 -0.31
C PRO A 84 -3.44 13.29 0.86
N TRP A 85 -2.27 12.69 0.63
CA TRP A 85 -1.70 11.63 1.45
C TRP A 85 -1.48 12.00 2.92
N THR A 86 -1.04 13.23 3.17
CA THR A 86 -0.79 13.78 4.52
C THR A 86 -2.07 14.00 5.33
N THR A 87 -3.24 13.95 4.70
CA THR A 87 -4.53 14.12 5.38
C THR A 87 -5.13 12.79 5.88
N LEU A 88 -4.56 11.66 5.46
CA LEU A 88 -5.06 10.33 5.77
C LEU A 88 -4.90 10.00 7.27
N LYS A 89 -5.90 9.32 7.82
CA LYS A 89 -5.97 8.88 9.21
C LYS A 89 -6.61 7.50 9.29
N ALA A 90 -6.31 6.78 10.37
CA ALA A 90 -7.01 5.55 10.69
C ALA A 90 -8.54 5.79 10.77
N GLY A 91 -9.32 4.84 10.26
CA GLY A 91 -10.77 4.91 10.14
C GLY A 91 -11.29 5.61 8.89
N MET A 92 -10.44 6.30 8.10
CA MET A 92 -10.87 6.85 6.81
C MET A 92 -11.08 5.75 5.78
N ARG A 93 -12.06 5.94 4.90
CA ARG A 93 -12.37 4.98 3.84
C ARG A 93 -11.93 5.45 2.47
N LEU A 94 -11.42 4.50 1.69
CA LEU A 94 -11.00 4.70 0.30
C LEU A 94 -11.79 3.73 -0.59
N GLN A 95 -12.57 4.26 -1.52
CA GLN A 95 -13.14 3.48 -2.61
C GLN A 95 -12.07 3.40 -3.71
N ALA A 96 -11.62 2.20 -4.09
CA ALA A 96 -10.70 1.95 -5.19
C ALA A 96 -11.32 0.93 -6.14
N GLY A 97 -11.63 1.34 -7.38
CA GLY A 97 -12.46 0.50 -8.27
C GLY A 97 -13.76 0.10 -7.57
N ASP A 98 -14.06 -1.20 -7.58
CA ASP A 98 -15.24 -1.76 -6.89
C ASP A 98 -14.98 -2.05 -5.39
N ALA A 99 -13.74 -1.97 -4.91
CA ALA A 99 -13.40 -2.32 -3.52
C ALA A 99 -13.49 -1.11 -2.57
N LEU A 100 -14.06 -1.34 -1.38
CA LEU A 100 -14.06 -0.37 -0.28
C LEU A 100 -13.05 -0.77 0.78
N LEU A 101 -12.09 0.10 1.05
CA LEU A 101 -11.02 -0.09 2.02
C LEU A 101 -11.19 0.87 3.20
N GLU A 102 -10.85 0.44 4.41
CA GLU A 102 -10.76 1.31 5.58
C GLU A 102 -9.34 1.28 6.13
N LEU A 103 -8.72 2.46 6.26
CA LEU A 103 -7.36 2.60 6.77
C LEU A 103 -7.29 2.18 8.24
N SER A 104 -6.38 1.26 8.55
CA SER A 104 -6.24 0.74 9.91
C SER A 104 -5.14 1.48 10.68
N GLU A 105 -3.96 1.58 10.08
CA GLU A 105 -2.78 2.20 10.70
C GLU A 105 -1.70 2.52 9.65
N PRO A 106 -0.75 3.43 9.97
CA PRO A 106 0.49 3.55 9.22
C PRO A 106 1.28 2.23 9.20
N CYS A 107 1.89 1.91 8.06
CA CYS A 107 2.67 0.70 7.91
C CYS A 107 4.12 0.93 8.33
N ALA A 108 4.49 0.44 9.51
CA ALA A 108 5.87 0.47 9.99
C ALA A 108 6.85 -0.15 8.97
N PRO A 109 7.97 0.53 8.63
CA PRO A 109 8.98 -0.02 7.75
C PRO A 109 9.76 -1.17 8.43
N CYS A 110 10.39 -2.03 7.63
CA CYS A 110 11.21 -3.12 8.16
C CYS A 110 12.43 -3.39 7.29
N SER A 111 13.40 -4.13 7.81
CA SER A 111 14.66 -4.40 7.10
C SER A 111 14.51 -5.05 5.71
N LYS A 112 13.38 -5.70 5.44
CA LYS A 112 13.10 -6.33 4.13
C LYS A 112 13.08 -5.32 2.98
N ILE A 113 12.64 -4.08 3.22
CA ILE A 113 12.58 -3.04 2.18
C ILE A 113 13.90 -2.27 2.04
N GLY A 114 14.95 -2.66 2.77
CA GLY A 114 16.22 -1.92 2.79
C GLY A 114 16.87 -1.74 1.42
N LYS A 115 16.59 -2.61 0.45
CA LYS A 115 17.10 -2.46 -0.93
C LYS A 115 16.48 -1.28 -1.69
N SER A 116 15.29 -0.81 -1.30
CA SER A 116 14.64 0.36 -1.87
C SER A 116 15.26 1.68 -1.39
N PHE A 117 16.22 1.65 -0.46
CA PHE A 117 16.77 2.86 0.15
C PHE A 117 18.29 2.90 0.08
N VAL A 118 18.85 4.03 -0.35
CA VAL A 118 20.30 4.28 -0.29
C VAL A 118 20.79 4.09 1.14
N GLY A 119 21.86 3.31 1.29
CA GLY A 119 22.44 2.98 2.60
C GLY A 119 21.52 2.15 3.50
N LYS A 120 20.47 1.51 2.95
CA LYS A 120 19.43 0.80 3.70
C LYS A 120 18.69 1.67 4.71
N ARG A 121 18.58 2.98 4.45
CA ARG A 121 17.83 3.95 5.29
C ARG A 121 16.31 3.79 5.15
N PHE A 122 15.78 2.61 5.43
CA PHE A 122 14.34 2.31 5.27
C PHE A 122 13.45 3.01 6.30
N ALA A 123 14.01 3.51 7.40
CA ALA A 123 13.29 4.34 8.38
C ALA A 123 12.86 5.70 7.81
N ARG A 124 13.36 6.09 6.62
CA ARG A 124 12.95 7.33 5.93
C ARG A 124 11.44 7.42 5.64
N ILE A 125 10.74 6.29 5.57
CA ILE A 125 9.27 6.24 5.43
C ILE A 125 8.58 5.80 6.73
N ASP A 126 9.25 5.94 7.86
CA ASP A 126 8.64 5.72 9.16
C ASP A 126 7.69 6.88 9.49
N HIS A 127 6.49 6.54 9.96
CA HIS A 127 5.48 7.54 10.28
C HIS A 127 5.86 8.39 11.49
N ASP A 128 6.54 7.80 12.48
CA ASP A 128 6.90 8.47 13.73
C ASP A 128 8.12 9.38 13.55
N GLU A 129 8.96 9.10 12.54
CA GLU A 129 10.10 9.95 12.17
C GLU A 129 9.70 11.02 11.15
N GLU A 130 8.83 10.67 10.19
CA GLU A 130 8.50 11.47 9.02
C GLU A 130 6.99 11.37 8.73
N GLU A 131 6.19 12.16 9.47
CA GLU A 131 4.72 12.15 9.35
C GLU A 131 4.29 12.36 7.88
N GLY A 132 3.39 11.49 7.40
CA GLY A 132 2.91 11.53 6.02
C GLY A 132 3.81 10.86 4.97
N TRP A 133 4.91 10.21 5.36
CA TRP A 133 5.78 9.48 4.43
C TRP A 133 5.54 7.97 4.41
N SER A 134 4.87 7.43 5.42
CA SER A 134 4.58 6.02 5.52
C SER A 134 3.56 5.56 4.49
N ARG A 135 3.63 4.27 4.18
CA ARG A 135 2.49 3.54 3.60
C ARG A 135 1.36 3.45 4.60
N TRP A 136 0.19 3.09 4.09
CA TRP A 136 -0.94 2.69 4.91
C TRP A 136 -1.20 1.19 4.79
N VAL A 137 -1.72 0.59 5.86
CA VAL A 137 -2.42 -0.70 5.80
C VAL A 137 -3.91 -0.48 6.03
N ALA A 138 -4.73 -1.31 5.39
CA ALA A 138 -6.17 -1.21 5.40
C ALA A 138 -6.83 -2.58 5.51
N ARG A 139 -8.00 -2.62 6.14
CA ARG A 139 -8.98 -3.71 5.98
C ARG A 139 -9.82 -3.51 4.74
N VAL A 140 -10.36 -4.62 4.25
CA VAL A 140 -11.36 -4.63 3.18
C VAL A 140 -12.75 -4.62 3.81
N VAL A 141 -13.50 -3.55 3.58
CA VAL A 141 -14.89 -3.40 4.04
C VAL A 141 -15.83 -4.06 3.04
N GLU A 142 -15.61 -3.82 1.75
CA GLU A 142 -16.35 -4.46 0.66
C GLU A 142 -15.34 -5.00 -0.37
N PRO A 143 -15.34 -6.33 -0.63
CA PRO A 143 -14.54 -6.92 -1.69
C PRO A 143 -14.94 -6.40 -3.06
N GLY A 144 -13.97 -6.29 -3.98
CA GLY A 144 -14.23 -5.78 -5.31
C GLY A 144 -13.06 -5.98 -6.28
N LEU A 145 -13.37 -5.92 -7.58
CA LEU A 145 -12.36 -5.89 -8.62
C LEU A 145 -11.70 -4.52 -8.66
N VAL A 146 -10.38 -4.50 -8.78
CA VAL A 146 -9.60 -3.30 -9.04
C VAL A 146 -8.77 -3.53 -10.28
N GLU A 147 -8.78 -2.58 -11.20
CA GLU A 147 -7.97 -2.54 -12.41
C GLU A 147 -7.04 -1.31 -12.40
N THR A 148 -5.89 -1.42 -13.06
CA THR A 148 -5.00 -0.26 -13.24
C THR A 148 -5.72 0.83 -14.01
N GLY A 149 -5.64 2.08 -13.52
CA GLY A 149 -6.39 3.22 -14.06
C GLY A 149 -7.73 3.46 -13.39
N ASP A 150 -8.18 2.57 -12.50
CA ASP A 150 -9.38 2.81 -11.70
C ASP A 150 -9.26 4.05 -10.83
N TRP A 151 -10.41 4.65 -10.54
CA TRP A 151 -10.48 5.79 -9.64
C TRP A 151 -10.28 5.31 -8.21
N ILE A 152 -9.56 6.11 -7.42
CA ILE A 152 -9.54 5.99 -5.97
C ILE A 152 -9.99 7.30 -5.32
N ARG A 153 -10.82 7.24 -4.29
CA ARG A 153 -11.32 8.45 -3.60
C ARG A 153 -11.60 8.20 -2.13
N ILE A 154 -11.38 9.24 -1.33
CA ILE A 154 -11.84 9.27 0.05
C ILE A 154 -13.36 9.35 0.06
N VAL A 155 -14.01 8.48 0.84
CA VAL A 155 -15.46 8.45 1.04
C VAL A 155 -15.78 8.56 2.52
N ASP A 156 -16.99 9.04 2.82
CA ASP A 156 -17.49 9.09 4.20
C ASP A 156 -17.73 7.67 4.74
N ALA A 157 -17.53 7.50 6.04
CA ALA A 157 -17.75 6.24 6.75
C ALA A 157 -19.23 6.04 7.11
#